data_AF-A0A947GLV7-F1
#
_entry.id   AF-A0A947GLV7-F1
#
_cell.length_a   1.000
_cell.length_b   1.000
_cell.length_c   1.000
_cell.angle_alpha   90.00
_cell.angle_beta   90.00
_cell.angle_gamma   90.00
#
_symmetry.space_group_name_H-M   'P 1'
#
loop_
_entity.id
_entity.type
_entity.pdbx_description
1 polymer ?
#
loop_
_entity_poly.entity_id
_entity_poly.type
_entity_poly.pdbx_seq_one_letter_code
_entity_poly.pdbx_strand_id
1 'polypeptide(L)'
;MLLEELLQDDDEALFEMANVYPEDTGLPFVVWISPKGRARHDARVKVARTDRATEFVASLSVRPEVRVMAGELAAGDLMLAAQWIELNREALLDYWDGVVVQTKHVLAALKPIES
;
A
#
# COMPACT_ATOMS: atom_id res chain seq x y z
N MET A 1 -22.17 -4.66 3.95
CA MET A 1 -20.73 -4.55 3.70
C MET A 1 -20.55 -3.42 2.71
N LEU A 2 -20.32 -2.21 3.23
CA LEU A 2 -20.11 -1.02 2.41
C LEU A 2 -18.72 -1.08 1.77
N LEU A 3 -18.56 -0.53 0.57
CA LEU A 3 -17.27 -0.39 -0.10
C LEU A 3 -16.23 0.33 0.80
N GLU A 4 -16.72 1.26 1.63
CA GLU A 4 -15.92 2.02 2.58
C GLU A 4 -15.36 1.15 3.72
N GLU A 5 -16.11 0.14 4.21
CA GLU A 5 -15.61 -0.81 5.23
C GLU A 5 -14.46 -1.68 4.70
N LEU A 6 -14.45 -2.01 3.41
CA LEU A 6 -13.37 -2.79 2.80
C LEU A 6 -12.09 -1.95 2.57
N LEU A 7 -12.24 -0.63 2.39
CA LEU A 7 -11.13 0.30 2.30
C LEU A 7 -10.59 0.67 3.69
N GLN A 8 -11.48 0.70 4.69
CA GLN A 8 -11.19 0.98 6.10
C GLN A 8 -11.27 -0.29 6.96
N ASP A 9 -10.68 -1.40 6.51
CA ASP A 9 -10.62 -2.65 7.29
C ASP A 9 -10.11 -2.33 8.73
N ASP A 10 -11.03 -2.38 9.71
CA ASP A 10 -10.86 -1.85 11.09
C ASP A 10 -9.74 -2.55 11.89
N ASP A 11 -9.24 -3.68 11.38
CA ASP A 11 -8.18 -4.48 12.01
C ASP A 11 -6.78 -3.91 11.78
N GLU A 12 -6.60 -3.03 10.78
CA GLU A 12 -5.36 -2.32 10.52
C GLU A 12 -5.47 -0.90 11.05
N ALA A 13 -4.85 -0.65 12.21
CA ALA A 13 -5.01 0.64 12.83
C ALA A 13 -4.28 1.71 12.02
N LEU A 14 -4.99 2.76 11.61
CA LEU A 14 -4.44 3.84 10.77
C LEU A 14 -3.14 4.47 11.35
N PHE A 15 -2.95 4.41 12.67
CA PHE A 15 -1.73 4.89 13.33
C PHE A 15 -0.49 4.01 13.09
N GLU A 16 -0.65 2.78 12.60
CA GLU A 16 0.44 1.86 12.25
C GLU A 16 0.88 2.01 10.79
N MET A 17 0.12 2.77 9.99
CA MET A 17 0.42 2.97 8.58
C MET A 17 1.45 4.07 8.36
N ALA A 18 2.21 3.95 7.28
CA ALA A 18 3.15 4.95 6.82
C ALA A 18 2.79 5.39 5.40
N ASN A 19 2.91 6.69 5.15
CA ASN A 19 2.71 7.29 3.84
C ASN A 19 4.01 7.25 3.04
N VAL A 20 3.91 6.89 1.77
CA VAL A 20 4.98 6.98 0.77
C VAL A 20 4.45 7.90 -0.33
N TYR A 21 5.09 9.05 -0.49
CA TYR A 21 4.57 10.15 -1.30
C TYR A 21 4.94 9.98 -2.79
N PRO A 22 4.25 10.69 -3.71
CA PRO A 22 4.55 10.66 -5.15
C PRO A 22 6.04 10.83 -5.49
N GLU A 23 6.76 11.70 -4.80
CA GLU A 23 8.19 11.94 -4.98
C GLU A 23 9.08 10.72 -4.66
N ASP A 24 8.63 9.84 -3.76
CA ASP A 24 9.36 8.64 -3.34
C ASP A 24 8.94 7.39 -4.11
N THR A 25 7.76 7.42 -4.74
CA THR A 25 7.18 6.27 -5.47
C THR A 25 7.25 6.41 -6.99
N GLY A 26 7.22 7.63 -7.52
CA GLY A 26 6.97 7.90 -8.94
C GLY A 26 5.50 7.71 -9.35
N LEU A 27 4.57 7.53 -8.40
CA LEU A 27 3.14 7.32 -8.66
C LEU A 27 2.34 8.62 -8.54
N PRO A 28 1.17 8.73 -9.21
CA PRO A 28 0.33 9.93 -9.14
C PRO A 28 -0.54 10.03 -7.87
N PHE A 29 -0.27 9.21 -6.85
CA PHE A 29 -1.05 9.12 -5.60
C PHE A 29 -0.17 8.73 -4.42
N VAL A 30 -0.68 8.94 -3.21
CA VAL A 30 -0.01 8.52 -1.96
C VAL A 30 -0.25 7.03 -1.74
N VAL A 31 0.82 6.29 -1.44
CA VAL A 31 0.74 4.88 -1.05
C VAL A 31 0.82 4.78 0.47
N TRP A 32 0.00 3.92 1.03
CA TRP A 32 -0.05 3.62 2.45
C TRP A 32 0.37 2.16 2.66
N ILE A 33 1.40 1.97 3.48
CA ILE A 33 1.95 0.67 3.84
C ILE A 33 1.83 0.44 5.34
N SER A 34 1.70 -0.81 5.76
CA SER A 34 1.53 -1.19 7.17
C SER A 34 2.30 -2.48 7.46
N PRO A 35 2.75 -2.69 8.71
CA PRO A 35 3.09 -4.02 9.18
C PRO A 35 1.79 -4.83 9.34
N LYS A 36 1.89 -6.16 9.45
CA LYS A 36 0.70 -7.03 9.59
C LYS A 36 -0.21 -6.67 10.78
N GLY A 37 0.36 -6.22 11.91
CA GLY A 37 -0.40 -5.85 13.10
C GLY A 37 -1.42 -6.93 13.50
N ARG A 38 -2.70 -6.58 13.50
CA ARG A 38 -3.84 -7.48 13.80
C ARG A 38 -4.61 -7.93 12.55
N ALA A 39 -4.12 -7.62 11.36
CA ALA A 39 -4.80 -7.89 10.10
C ALA A 39 -5.09 -9.40 9.92
N ARG A 40 -6.31 -9.70 9.45
CA ARG A 40 -6.77 -11.06 9.12
C ARG A 40 -6.61 -11.40 7.64
N HIS A 41 -6.33 -10.40 6.82
CA HIS A 41 -6.03 -10.56 5.41
C HIS A 41 -4.52 -10.68 5.17
N ASP A 42 -4.14 -11.00 3.93
CA ASP A 42 -2.73 -10.97 3.52
C ASP A 42 -2.28 -9.53 3.19
N ALA A 43 -0.99 -9.36 2.91
CA ALA A 43 -0.34 -8.07 2.65
C ALA A 43 -1.05 -7.26 1.56
N ARG A 44 -1.36 -6.00 1.89
CA ARG A 44 -1.98 -5.03 1.00
C ARG A 44 -1.25 -3.69 1.07
N VAL A 45 -1.38 -2.91 0.02
CA VAL A 45 -1.12 -1.47 0.05
C VAL A 45 -2.43 -0.74 -0.22
N LYS A 46 -2.64 0.40 0.44
CA LYS A 46 -3.77 1.28 0.14
C LYS A 46 -3.27 2.49 -0.63
N VAL A 47 -4.08 3.01 -1.54
CA VAL A 47 -3.73 4.20 -2.32
C VAL A 47 -4.77 5.28 -2.10
N ALA A 48 -4.34 6.53 -1.99
CA ALA A 48 -5.20 7.68 -1.74
C ALA A 48 -4.78 8.88 -2.59
N ARG A 49 -5.75 9.75 -2.94
CA ARG A 49 -5.45 10.99 -3.69
C ARG A 49 -4.66 12.00 -2.87
N THR A 50 -4.78 11.93 -1.56
CA THR A 50 -4.10 12.79 -0.59
C THR A 50 -3.53 11.93 0.54
N ASP A 51 -2.85 12.57 1.48
CA ASP A 51 -2.35 11.94 2.71
C ASP A 51 -3.43 11.78 3.79
N ARG A 52 -4.72 11.80 3.40
CA ARG A 52 -5.85 11.56 4.29
C ARG A 52 -6.34 10.13 4.17
N ALA A 53 -6.36 9.40 5.29
CA ALA A 53 -6.84 8.02 5.38
C ALA A 53 -8.34 7.83 5.06
N THR A 54 -9.13 8.91 4.95
CA THR A 54 -10.53 8.86 4.50
C THR A 54 -10.67 8.90 2.97
N GLU A 55 -9.57 9.11 2.23
CA GLU A 55 -9.59 9.30 0.78
C GLU A 55 -8.92 8.14 0.03
N PHE A 56 -8.94 6.93 0.62
CA PHE A 56 -8.51 5.72 -0.08
C PHE A 56 -9.38 5.51 -1.32
N VAL A 57 -8.74 5.30 -2.45
CA VAL A 57 -9.40 5.00 -3.73
C VAL A 57 -9.37 3.51 -4.06
N ALA A 58 -8.33 2.80 -3.62
CA ALA A 58 -8.23 1.36 -3.76
C ALA A 58 -7.33 0.73 -2.71
N SER A 59 -7.53 -0.57 -2.48
CA SER A 59 -6.61 -1.46 -1.78
C SER A 59 -6.14 -2.54 -2.73
N LEU A 60 -4.82 -2.72 -2.83
CA LEU A 60 -4.16 -3.64 -3.76
C LEU A 60 -3.47 -4.74 -2.96
N SER A 61 -3.61 -6.00 -3.36
CA SER A 61 -2.80 -7.08 -2.78
C SER A 61 -1.34 -6.92 -3.18
N VAL A 62 -0.43 -7.28 -2.28
CA VAL A 62 0.98 -7.48 -2.62
C VAL A 62 1.16 -8.89 -3.16
N ARG A 63 0.69 -9.93 -2.45
CA ARG A 63 0.83 -11.34 -2.83
C ARG A 63 -0.52 -12.10 -2.89
N PRO A 64 -0.63 -13.22 -3.63
CA PRO A 64 0.38 -13.81 -4.52
C PRO A 64 0.65 -12.99 -5.78
N GLU A 65 -0.33 -12.23 -6.24
CA GLU A 65 -0.26 -11.33 -7.41
C GLU A 65 -0.84 -9.97 -7.03
N VAL A 66 -0.47 -8.91 -7.76
CA VAL A 66 -1.06 -7.58 -7.56
C VAL A 66 -2.44 -7.50 -8.21
N ARG A 67 -3.47 -7.27 -7.39
CA ARG A 67 -4.85 -7.07 -7.84
C ARG A 67 -5.61 -6.13 -6.90
N VAL A 68 -6.65 -5.50 -7.43
CA VAL A 68 -7.58 -4.70 -6.64
C VAL A 68 -8.40 -5.60 -5.73
N MET A 69 -8.27 -5.41 -4.42
CA MET A 69 -9.03 -6.10 -3.38
C MET A 69 -10.29 -5.33 -2.99
N ALA A 70 -10.23 -4.00 -3.08
CA ALA A 70 -11.34 -3.08 -2.81
C ALA A 70 -11.11 -1.75 -3.54
N GLY A 71 -12.20 -1.04 -3.84
CA GLY A 71 -12.17 0.23 -4.57
C GLY A 71 -11.88 0.06 -6.06
N GLU A 72 -11.48 1.14 -6.72
CA GLU A 72 -11.26 1.18 -8.17
C GLU A 72 -10.06 2.07 -8.53
N LEU A 73 -9.31 1.64 -9.55
CA LEU A 73 -8.25 2.43 -10.18
C LEU A 73 -8.42 2.39 -11.69
N ALA A 74 -8.07 3.47 -12.38
CA ALA A 74 -7.94 3.45 -13.82
C ALA A 74 -6.87 2.43 -14.24
N ALA A 75 -7.02 1.82 -15.41
CA ALA A 75 -6.12 0.75 -15.85
C ALA A 75 -4.63 1.19 -15.92
N GLY A 76 -4.37 2.45 -16.31
CA GLY A 76 -3.02 3.03 -16.30
C GLY A 76 -2.46 3.17 -14.88
N ASP A 77 -3.26 3.66 -13.94
CA ASP A 77 -2.88 3.82 -12.54
C ASP A 77 -2.61 2.46 -11.88
N LEU A 78 -3.45 1.46 -12.16
CA LEU A 78 -3.23 0.08 -11.68
C LEU A 78 -1.93 -0.51 -12.24
N MET A 79 -1.62 -0.25 -13.51
CA MET A 79 -0.37 -0.72 -14.12
C MET A 79 0.85 -0.10 -13.44
N LEU A 80 0.83 1.22 -13.18
CA LEU A 80 1.90 1.90 -12.46
C LEU A 80 2.03 1.39 -11.02
N ALA A 81 0.90 1.26 -10.31
CA ALA A 81 0.88 0.70 -8.96
C ALA A 81 1.47 -0.71 -8.93
N ALA A 82 1.08 -1.57 -9.88
CA ALA A 82 1.61 -2.92 -9.98
C ALA A 82 3.11 -2.93 -10.24
N GLN A 83 3.62 -2.11 -11.16
CA GLN A 83 5.07 -1.99 -11.40
C GLN A 83 5.84 -1.59 -10.14
N TRP A 84 5.33 -0.59 -9.40
CA TRP A 84 5.95 -0.15 -8.16
C TRP A 84 5.89 -1.21 -7.05
N ILE A 85 4.75 -1.90 -6.90
CA ILE A 85 4.60 -2.99 -5.92
C ILE A 85 5.54 -4.15 -6.26
N GLU A 86 5.66 -4.53 -7.54
CA GLU A 86 6.58 -5.59 -7.96
C GLU A 86 8.04 -5.23 -7.71
N LEU A 87 8.43 -3.99 -8.04
CA LEU A 87 9.78 -3.47 -7.78
C LEU A 87 10.15 -3.52 -6.30
N ASN A 88 9.18 -3.32 -5.42
CA ASN A 88 9.37 -3.18 -3.97
C ASN A 88 8.83 -4.37 -3.16
N ARG A 89 8.42 -5.45 -3.84
CA ARG A 89 7.70 -6.58 -3.26
C ARG A 89 8.37 -7.15 -2.01
N GLU A 90 9.68 -7.36 -2.09
CA GLU A 90 10.47 -7.92 -0.98
C GLU A 90 10.42 -6.99 0.24
N ALA A 91 10.72 -5.70 0.07
CA ALA A 91 10.71 -4.73 1.17
C ALA A 91 9.31 -4.57 1.81
N LEU A 92 8.25 -4.59 0.99
CA LEU A 92 6.87 -4.52 1.46
C LEU A 92 6.50 -5.77 2.29
N LEU A 93 6.88 -6.96 1.83
CA LEU A 93 6.60 -8.21 2.55
C LEU A 93 7.46 -8.36 3.81
N ASP A 94 8.71 -7.93 3.78
CA ASP A 94 9.58 -7.91 4.96
C ASP A 94 9.05 -6.98 6.05
N TYR A 95 8.49 -5.84 5.66
CA TYR A 95 7.81 -4.93 6.60
C TYR A 95 6.52 -5.54 7.14
N TRP A 96 5.71 -6.13 6.24
CA TRP A 96 4.46 -6.80 6.60
C TRP A 96 4.68 -7.94 7.61
N ASP A 97 5.60 -8.86 7.29
CA ASP A 97 5.89 -10.06 8.09
C ASP A 97 6.78 -9.75 9.32
N GLY A 98 7.18 -8.49 9.52
CA GLY A 98 7.91 -8.03 10.71
C GLY A 98 9.41 -8.36 10.71
N VAL A 99 9.97 -8.75 9.55
CA VAL A 99 11.42 -8.90 9.34
C VAL A 99 12.10 -7.53 9.48
N VAL A 100 11.49 -6.49 8.88
CA VAL A 100 11.87 -5.10 9.07
C VAL A 100 10.88 -4.45 10.03
N VAL A 101 11.30 -4.16 11.26
CA VAL A 101 10.39 -3.62 12.30
C VAL A 101 10.29 -2.10 12.26
N GLN A 102 11.37 -1.39 11.93
CA GLN A 102 11.39 0.07 11.95
C GLN A 102 10.93 0.64 10.61
N THR A 103 9.84 1.42 10.61
CA THR A 103 9.26 2.06 9.41
C THR A 103 10.30 2.81 8.58
N LYS A 104 11.22 3.55 9.21
CA LYS A 104 12.29 4.26 8.49
C LYS A 104 13.18 3.36 7.63
N HIS A 105 13.35 2.09 7.99
CA HIS A 105 14.19 1.15 7.25
C HIS A 105 13.49 0.64 6.00
N VAL A 106 12.18 0.34 6.08
CA VAL A 106 11.42 0.01 4.86
C VAL A 106 11.35 1.21 3.93
N LEU A 107 11.07 2.41 4.46
CA LEU A 107 11.01 3.63 3.64
C LEU A 107 12.33 3.89 2.89
N ALA A 108 13.47 3.67 3.52
CA ALA A 108 14.78 3.80 2.88
C ALA A 108 15.10 2.70 1.85
N ALA A 109 14.40 1.56 1.90
CA ALA A 109 14.57 0.44 0.97
C ALA A 109 13.66 0.55 -0.26
N LEU A 110 12.56 1.31 -0.17
CA LEU A 110 11.64 1.53 -1.28
C LEU A 110 12.32 2.32 -2.40
N LYS A 111 11.96 1.97 -3.63
CA LYS A 111 12.49 2.55 -4.86
C LYS A 111 11.34 3.15 -5.68
N PRO A 112 11.49 4.35 -6.25
CA PRO A 112 10.53 4.88 -7.19
C PRO A 112 10.58 4.10 -8.51
N ILE A 113 9.47 4.09 -9.25
CA ILE A 113 9.51 3.75 -10.67
C ILE A 113 10.05 4.95 -11.46
N GLU A 114 10.94 4.71 -12.42
CA GLU A 114 11.40 5.76 -13.33
C GLU A 114 10.26 6.10 -14.30
N SER A 115 10.04 7.41 -14.50
CA SER A 115 9.02 7.94 -15.42
C SER A 115 9.54 8.05 -16.83
#